data_AF-A0A1M3QIL2-F1
#
_entry.id   AF-A0A1M3QIL2-F1
#
_cell.length_a   1.000
_cell.length_b   1.000
_cell.length_c   1.000
_cell.angle_alpha   90.00
_cell.angle_beta   90.00
_cell.angle_gamma   90.00
#
_symmetry.space_group_name_H-M   'P 1'
#
loop_
_entity.id
_entity.type
_entity.pdbx_description
1 polymer ?
#
loop_
_entity_poly.entity_id
_entity_poly.type
_entity_poly.pdbx_seq_one_letter_code
_entity_poly.pdbx_strand_id
1 'polypeptide(L)'
;MDSRRLPDGPRHTYPDAPARHADQGNTMGSFRQLLAASDAVPAPPVAVRVRAGKIQYDPRLLDSLLRDHVELGRLFGRIGAAGNAGEARELRSLLITFKARLKAHLVVENMRFYDYLEQSLADEPETARMVLNFRRKMTRIASDVFDFIQKYQSSRLTPGERRQFTPDYETVGAKLEQRLDSEEDNLYRLYRPR
;
A
#
# COMPACT_ATOMS: atom_id res chain seq x y z
N MET A 1 -47.50 10.46 -59.74
CA MET A 1 -47.22 11.13 -58.45
C MET A 1 -46.72 10.06 -57.51
N ASP A 2 -45.53 10.08 -56.93
CA ASP A 2 -44.35 10.93 -57.04
C ASP A 2 -43.17 10.01 -56.68
N SER A 3 -42.03 10.26 -57.31
CA SER A 3 -40.78 9.53 -57.20
C SER A 3 -40.04 9.98 -55.94
N ARG A 4 -39.25 9.08 -55.31
CA ARG A 4 -37.86 9.38 -54.89
C ARG A 4 -37.14 8.14 -54.34
N ARG A 5 -36.47 7.43 -55.25
CA ARG A 5 -35.14 6.88 -54.99
C ARG A 5 -34.14 8.04 -55.01
N LEU A 6 -33.18 8.04 -54.08
CA LEU A 6 -31.90 8.73 -54.25
C LEU A 6 -30.76 7.71 -54.06
N PRO A 7 -29.73 7.74 -54.94
CA PRO A 7 -28.68 6.72 -54.99
C PRO A 7 -27.42 7.07 -54.20
N ASP A 8 -26.67 6.00 -53.92
CA ASP A 8 -25.34 5.89 -53.32
C ASP A 8 -24.24 6.47 -54.24
N GLY A 9 -23.20 7.06 -53.64
CA GLY A 9 -21.94 7.42 -54.30
C GLY A 9 -21.13 8.53 -53.61
N PRO A 10 -19.82 8.67 -53.88
CA PRO A 10 -18.78 7.64 -53.93
C PRO A 10 -17.62 7.92 -52.94
N ARG A 11 -16.77 6.91 -52.76
CA ARG A 11 -15.53 6.90 -51.96
C ARG A 11 -14.54 7.97 -52.41
N HIS A 12 -13.95 8.68 -51.45
CA HIS A 12 -12.74 9.48 -51.66
C HIS A 12 -11.56 8.93 -50.87
N THR A 13 -10.49 8.67 -51.62
CA THR A 13 -9.17 8.18 -51.23
C THR A 13 -8.30 9.32 -50.70
N TYR A 14 -7.42 8.98 -49.75
CA TYR A 14 -6.35 9.80 -49.18
C TYR A 14 -5.36 10.33 -50.23
N PRO A 15 -4.59 11.37 -49.85
CA PRO A 15 -3.14 11.16 -49.83
C PRO A 15 -2.43 11.65 -48.54
N ASP A 16 -1.27 11.06 -48.31
CA ASP A 16 -0.26 11.32 -47.28
C ASP A 16 0.41 12.72 -47.36
N ALA A 17 0.71 13.26 -46.16
CA ALA A 17 1.89 14.02 -45.68
C ALA A 17 2.44 15.23 -46.49
N PRO A 18 2.99 16.28 -45.83
CA PRO A 18 4.26 16.16 -45.12
C PRO A 18 4.39 16.93 -43.79
N ALA A 19 5.34 16.47 -42.98
CA ALA A 19 5.91 17.18 -41.83
C ALA A 19 6.52 18.53 -42.23
N ARG A 20 6.38 19.54 -41.37
CA ARG A 20 7.25 20.73 -41.36
C ARG A 20 7.61 21.14 -39.94
N HIS A 21 8.92 21.17 -39.73
CA HIS A 21 9.65 21.82 -38.64
C HIS A 21 9.54 23.35 -38.72
N ALA A 22 9.47 23.98 -37.55
CA ALA A 22 10.01 25.29 -37.16
C ALA A 22 9.87 25.29 -35.61
N ASP A 23 10.88 25.23 -34.74
CA ASP A 23 12.17 25.92 -34.60
C ASP A 23 12.12 27.44 -34.80
N GLN A 24 11.96 28.19 -33.70
CA GLN A 24 13.02 29.03 -33.07
C GLN A 24 12.48 29.96 -31.97
N GLY A 25 13.25 30.12 -30.89
CA GLY A 25 13.11 31.21 -29.89
C GLY A 25 13.15 30.73 -28.43
N ASN A 26 14.26 30.13 -27.96
CA ASN A 26 15.33 30.78 -27.17
C ASN A 26 14.84 31.34 -25.81
N THR A 27 15.20 30.76 -24.66
CA THR A 27 16.33 31.14 -23.77
C THR A 27 16.07 30.40 -22.43
N MET A 28 16.97 29.86 -21.62
CA MET A 28 18.42 29.84 -21.43
C MET A 28 18.80 28.54 -20.70
N GLY A 29 20.07 28.13 -20.77
CA GLY A 29 20.70 27.41 -19.64
C GLY A 29 21.41 26.11 -19.97
N SER A 30 22.46 26.19 -20.79
CA SER A 30 23.51 25.18 -20.94
C SER A 30 24.11 24.78 -19.59
N PHE A 31 24.40 23.50 -19.38
CA PHE A 31 25.67 22.97 -18.85
C PHE A 31 25.58 21.44 -18.73
N ARG A 32 25.84 20.76 -19.86
CA ARG A 32 26.28 19.35 -19.87
C ARG A 32 27.69 19.35 -20.44
N GLN A 33 28.65 18.99 -19.60
CA GLN A 33 29.71 17.99 -19.82
C GLN A 33 30.97 18.41 -19.05
N LEU A 34 31.18 17.81 -17.87
CA LEU A 34 32.52 17.55 -17.36
C LEU A 34 32.47 16.26 -16.55
N LEU A 35 33.33 15.34 -16.96
CA LEU A 35 33.84 14.18 -16.22
C LEU A 35 32.95 12.94 -16.19
N ALA A 36 33.14 12.12 -17.23
CA ALA A 36 33.24 10.68 -17.03
C ALA A 36 34.56 10.38 -16.32
N ALA A 37 34.48 9.91 -15.07
CA ALA A 37 35.47 9.07 -14.42
C ALA A 37 34.74 8.23 -13.38
N SER A 38 34.85 6.92 -13.52
CA SER A 38 34.35 5.91 -12.60
C SER A 38 35.01 6.07 -11.23
N ASP A 39 34.22 6.04 -10.15
CA ASP A 39 34.52 5.27 -8.95
C ASP A 39 33.31 5.23 -8.00
N ALA A 40 32.95 4.01 -7.59
CA ALA A 40 32.06 3.60 -6.50
C ALA A 40 30.90 4.53 -6.10
N VAL A 41 29.67 4.10 -6.40
CA VAL A 41 28.48 4.60 -5.70
C VAL A 41 28.63 4.25 -4.22
N PRO A 42 28.69 5.22 -3.28
CA PRO A 42 28.69 4.89 -1.87
C PRO A 42 27.36 4.21 -1.53
N ALA A 43 27.42 3.04 -0.91
CA ALA A 43 26.25 2.39 -0.33
C ALA A 43 25.49 3.41 0.54
N PRO A 44 24.14 3.41 0.51
CA PRO A 44 23.37 4.32 1.35
C PRO A 44 23.78 4.12 2.81
N PRO A 45 23.81 5.19 3.64
CA PRO A 45 24.18 5.06 5.04
C PRO A 45 23.27 4.02 5.67
N VAL A 46 23.89 2.95 6.18
CA VAL A 46 23.24 1.96 7.04
C VAL A 46 22.53 2.76 8.11
N ALA A 47 21.20 2.80 8.06
CA ALA A 47 20.40 3.53 9.02
C ALA A 47 20.86 3.08 10.41
N VAL A 48 21.45 4.00 11.17
CA VAL A 48 21.88 3.75 12.54
C VAL A 48 20.61 3.39 13.31
N ARG A 49 20.37 2.10 13.49
CA ARG A 49 19.42 1.63 14.49
C ARG A 49 20.03 2.05 15.81
N VAL A 50 19.55 3.18 16.35
CA VAL A 50 19.74 3.52 17.76
C VAL A 50 19.45 2.24 18.53
N ARG A 51 20.42 1.72 19.28
CA ARG A 51 20.19 0.57 20.15
C ARG A 51 19.12 1.00 21.15
N ALA A 52 17.87 0.73 20.84
CA ALA A 52 16.79 0.81 21.80
C ALA A 52 17.23 -0.03 23.00
N GLY A 53 17.09 0.51 24.21
CA GLY A 53 17.34 -0.26 25.42
C GLY A 53 16.55 -1.57 25.43
N LYS A 54 16.84 -2.46 26.40
CA LYS A 54 16.09 -3.72 26.53
C LYS A 54 14.59 -3.44 26.55
N ILE A 55 13.86 -3.96 25.57
CA ILE A 55 12.40 -3.88 25.53
C ILE A 55 11.89 -4.84 26.59
N GLN A 56 11.09 -4.34 27.53
CA GLN A 56 10.53 -5.16 28.59
C GLN A 56 9.22 -5.80 28.14
N TYR A 57 8.94 -6.99 28.69
CA TYR A 57 7.66 -7.64 28.56
C TYR A 57 6.54 -6.75 29.14
N ASP A 58 5.44 -6.57 28.41
CA ASP A 58 4.24 -5.87 28.84
C ASP A 58 3.04 -6.83 28.77
N PRO A 59 2.50 -7.29 29.91
CA PRO A 59 1.40 -8.26 29.91
C PRO A 59 0.13 -7.73 29.24
N ARG A 60 -0.02 -6.41 29.06
CA ARG A 60 -1.21 -5.79 28.44
C ARG A 60 -1.06 -5.57 26.94
N LEU A 61 0.11 -5.87 26.36
CA LEU A 61 0.39 -5.59 24.96
C LEU A 61 -0.53 -6.39 24.04
N LEU A 62 -0.65 -7.71 24.25
CA LEU A 62 -1.49 -8.57 23.41
C LEU A 62 -2.95 -8.14 23.45
N ASP A 63 -3.49 -7.87 24.63
CA ASP A 63 -4.86 -7.38 24.78
C ASP A 63 -5.10 -6.07 24.00
N SER A 64 -4.09 -5.19 23.95
CA SER A 64 -4.18 -3.97 23.15
C SER A 64 -4.19 -4.26 21.66
N LEU A 65 -3.30 -5.13 21.18
CA LEU A 65 -3.21 -5.48 19.77
C LEU A 65 -4.49 -6.19 19.28
N LEU A 66 -5.03 -7.12 20.07
CA LEU A 66 -6.29 -7.80 19.78
C LEU A 66 -7.49 -6.84 19.71
N ARG A 67 -7.56 -5.84 20.60
CA ARG A 67 -8.58 -4.79 20.50
C ARG A 67 -8.43 -3.96 19.23
N ASP A 68 -7.20 -3.62 18.86
CA ASP A 68 -6.93 -2.92 17.61
C ASP A 68 -7.37 -3.75 16.39
N HIS A 69 -7.15 -5.07 16.39
CA HIS A 69 -7.60 -5.97 15.32
C HIS A 69 -9.11 -5.93 15.14
N VAL A 70 -9.88 -6.00 16.24
CA VAL A 70 -11.34 -5.89 16.21
C VAL A 70 -11.79 -4.53 15.65
N GLU A 71 -11.16 -3.42 16.07
CA GLU A 71 -11.49 -2.09 15.55
C GLU A 71 -11.18 -1.97 14.05
N LEU A 72 -10.02 -2.48 13.62
CA LEU A 72 -9.58 -2.48 12.23
C LEU A 72 -10.52 -3.31 11.36
N GLY A 73 -10.89 -4.53 11.78
CA GLY A 73 -11.85 -5.37 11.07
C GLY A 73 -13.21 -4.68 10.92
N ARG A 74 -13.71 -4.04 11.99
CA ARG A 74 -14.97 -3.28 11.94
C ARG A 74 -14.90 -2.11 10.96
N LEU A 75 -13.81 -1.34 10.99
CA LEU A 75 -13.60 -0.23 10.05
C LEU A 75 -13.52 -0.72 8.61
N PHE A 76 -12.84 -1.84 8.37
CA PHE A 76 -12.70 -2.44 7.05
C PHE A 76 -14.05 -2.91 6.50
N GLY A 77 -14.88 -3.56 7.32
CA GLY A 77 -16.25 -3.93 6.92
C GLY A 77 -17.10 -2.72 6.52
N ARG A 78 -16.98 -1.59 7.25
CA ARG A 78 -17.65 -0.33 6.88
C ARG A 78 -17.13 0.25 5.57
N ILE A 79 -15.82 0.13 5.30
CA ILE A 79 -15.23 0.55 4.01
C ILE A 79 -15.86 -0.23 2.86
N GLY A 80 -16.01 -1.55 3.01
CA GLY A 80 -16.66 -2.39 2.01
C GLY A 80 -18.11 -1.95 1.76
N ALA A 81 -18.88 -1.74 2.83
CA ALA A 81 -20.27 -1.27 2.72
C ALA A 81 -20.39 0.08 2.00
N ALA A 82 -19.61 1.08 2.42
CA ALA A 82 -19.65 2.42 1.82
C ALA A 82 -19.20 2.42 0.35
N GLY A 83 -18.16 1.65 0.01
CA GLY A 83 -17.68 1.57 -1.37
C GLY A 83 -18.64 0.84 -2.30
N ASN A 84 -19.28 -0.25 -1.83
CA ASN A 84 -20.30 -0.96 -2.60
C ASN A 84 -21.59 -0.15 -2.78
N ALA A 85 -21.95 0.68 -1.80
CA ALA A 85 -23.08 1.62 -1.90
C ALA A 85 -22.77 2.86 -2.75
N GLY A 86 -21.50 3.09 -3.13
CA GLY A 86 -21.09 4.26 -3.89
C GLY A 86 -21.01 5.55 -3.07
N GLU A 87 -20.99 5.45 -1.74
CA GLU A 87 -20.96 6.56 -0.79
C GLU A 87 -19.57 7.19 -0.68
N ALA A 88 -19.15 7.90 -1.73
CA ALA A 88 -17.78 8.37 -1.90
C ALA A 88 -17.23 9.21 -0.72
N ARG A 89 -18.10 10.04 -0.10
CA ARG A 89 -17.69 10.86 1.05
C ARG A 89 -17.42 9.99 2.29
N GLU A 90 -18.31 9.05 2.58
CA GLU A 90 -18.15 8.14 3.71
C GLU A 90 -16.96 7.22 3.48
N LEU A 91 -16.85 6.61 2.30
CA LEU A 91 -15.71 5.77 1.90
C LEU A 91 -14.38 6.50 2.17
N ARG A 92 -14.24 7.74 1.67
CA ARG A 92 -13.04 8.53 1.89
C ARG A 92 -12.76 8.77 3.37
N SER A 93 -13.76 9.14 4.16
CA SER A 93 -13.60 9.37 5.59
C SER A 93 -13.13 8.11 6.30
N LEU A 94 -13.74 6.97 5.99
CA LEU A 94 -13.40 5.67 6.58
C LEU A 94 -11.98 5.25 6.21
N LEU A 95 -11.56 5.40 4.95
CA LEU A 95 -10.22 5.09 4.49
C LEU A 95 -9.14 5.92 5.22
N ILE A 96 -9.40 7.21 5.48
CA ILE A 96 -8.49 8.07 6.25
C ILE A 96 -8.38 7.59 7.70
N THR A 97 -9.52 7.32 8.35
CA THR A 97 -9.54 6.82 9.73
C THR A 97 -8.84 5.47 9.84
N PHE A 98 -9.16 4.54 8.95
CA PHE A 98 -8.55 3.21 8.91
C PHE A 98 -7.04 3.28 8.68
N LYS A 99 -6.57 4.14 7.77
CA LYS A 99 -5.13 4.39 7.56
C LYS A 99 -4.42 4.85 8.82
N ALA A 100 -5.01 5.79 9.55
CA ALA A 100 -4.42 6.31 10.78
C ALA A 100 -4.35 5.23 11.87
N ARG A 101 -5.43 4.46 12.06
CA ARG A 101 -5.49 3.35 13.01
C ARG A 101 -4.50 2.24 12.67
N LEU A 102 -4.45 1.82 11.41
CA LEU A 102 -3.52 0.78 10.96
C LEU A 102 -2.07 1.21 11.15
N LYS A 103 -1.73 2.46 10.84
CA LYS A 103 -0.37 2.99 11.10
C LYS A 103 -0.01 2.96 12.58
N ALA A 104 -0.91 3.39 13.45
CA ALA A 104 -0.67 3.37 14.90
C ALA A 104 -0.45 1.94 15.40
N HIS A 105 -1.31 1.01 14.99
CA HIS A 105 -1.19 -0.42 15.29
C HIS A 105 0.17 -0.98 14.85
N LEU A 106 0.55 -0.77 13.58
CA LEU A 106 1.82 -1.26 13.04
C LEU A 106 3.05 -0.70 13.76
N VAL A 107 3.00 0.55 14.25
CA VAL A 107 4.11 1.14 15.01
C VAL A 107 4.26 0.44 16.35
N VAL A 108 3.15 0.25 17.09
CA VAL A 108 3.14 -0.44 18.38
C VAL A 108 3.65 -1.87 18.22
N GLU A 109 3.13 -2.60 17.23
CA GLU A 109 3.55 -3.97 16.96
C GLU A 109 5.04 -4.05 16.58
N ASN A 110 5.52 -3.21 15.66
CA ASN A 110 6.92 -3.24 15.24
C ASN A 110 7.90 -2.91 16.37
N MET A 111 7.61 -1.89 17.16
CA MET A 111 8.54 -1.38 18.18
C MET A 111 8.43 -2.11 19.51
N ARG A 112 7.26 -2.66 19.85
CA ARG A 112 7.05 -3.32 21.16
C ARG A 112 7.01 -4.82 21.03
N PHE A 113 6.26 -5.35 20.07
CA PHE A 113 6.06 -6.79 19.96
C PHE A 113 7.24 -7.47 19.25
N TYR A 114 7.54 -7.08 18.01
CA TYR A 114 8.63 -7.70 17.25
C TYR A 114 10.00 -7.44 17.88
N ASP A 115 10.29 -6.22 18.30
CA ASP A 115 11.58 -5.90 18.93
C ASP A 115 11.77 -6.64 20.27
N TYR A 116 10.70 -6.89 21.04
CA TYR A 116 10.75 -7.77 22.22
C TYR A 116 11.07 -9.21 21.82
N LEU A 117 10.34 -9.78 20.84
CA LEU A 117 10.56 -11.15 20.40
C LEU A 117 11.99 -11.34 19.89
N GLU A 118 12.50 -10.43 19.07
CA GLU A 118 13.88 -10.46 18.56
C GLU A 118 14.92 -10.46 19.69
N GLN A 119 14.74 -9.65 20.74
CA GLN A 119 15.64 -9.61 21.89
C GLN A 119 15.52 -10.86 22.77
N SER A 120 14.29 -11.33 22.99
CA SER A 120 13.96 -12.44 23.89
C SER A 120 14.32 -13.83 23.32
N LEU A 121 14.46 -13.91 22.00
CA LEU A 121 14.80 -15.12 21.24
C LEU A 121 16.22 -15.08 20.68
N ALA A 122 17.09 -14.19 21.17
CA ALA A 122 18.46 -14.05 20.66
C ALA A 122 19.26 -15.36 20.74
N ASP A 123 18.98 -16.20 21.74
CA ASP A 123 19.60 -17.52 21.93
C ASP A 123 18.85 -18.67 21.22
N GLU A 124 17.78 -18.36 20.48
CA GLU A 124 16.94 -19.30 19.72
C GLU A 124 16.94 -18.94 18.21
N PRO A 125 18.05 -19.16 17.48
CA PRO A 125 18.26 -18.59 16.14
C PRO A 125 17.23 -19.03 15.09
N GLU A 126 16.73 -20.27 15.16
CA GLU A 126 15.69 -20.74 14.22
C GLU A 126 14.34 -20.07 14.50
N THR A 127 13.95 -19.93 15.77
CA THR A 127 12.72 -19.22 16.17
C THR A 127 12.81 -17.74 15.79
N ALA A 128 13.97 -17.11 16.01
CA ALA A 128 14.20 -15.72 15.61
C ALA A 128 14.10 -15.51 14.10
N ARG A 129 14.65 -16.42 13.28
CA ARG A 129 14.50 -16.40 11.81
C ARG A 129 13.04 -16.52 11.38
N MET A 130 12.27 -17.39 12.03
CA MET A 130 10.83 -17.51 11.78
C MET A 130 10.11 -16.18 12.04
N VAL A 131 10.34 -15.55 13.20
CA VAL A 131 9.74 -14.25 13.55
C VAL A 131 10.09 -13.17 12.51
N LEU A 132 11.35 -13.10 12.07
CA LEU A 132 11.78 -12.16 11.02
C LEU A 132 11.07 -12.42 9.68
N ASN A 133 10.82 -13.69 9.32
CA ASN A 133 10.08 -14.04 8.10
C ASN A 133 8.64 -13.56 8.19
N PHE A 134 7.98 -13.75 9.33
CA PHE A 134 6.64 -13.20 9.56
C PHE A 134 6.65 -11.68 9.44
N ARG A 135 7.55 -10.98 10.13
CA ARG A 135 7.67 -9.51 10.07
C ARG A 135 7.74 -8.98 8.64
N ARG A 136 8.52 -9.63 7.77
CA ARG A 136 8.62 -9.26 6.35
C ARG A 136 7.33 -9.52 5.57
N LYS A 137 6.70 -10.68 5.79
CA LYS A 137 5.40 -11.01 5.17
C LYS A 137 4.32 -10.00 5.57
N MET A 138 4.21 -9.68 6.87
CA MET A 138 3.20 -8.76 7.39
C MET A 138 3.44 -7.32 6.89
N THR A 139 4.70 -6.88 6.79
CA THR A 139 5.04 -5.58 6.17
C THR A 139 4.55 -5.49 4.72
N ARG A 140 4.71 -6.56 3.94
CA ARG A 140 4.23 -6.57 2.54
C ARG A 140 2.72 -6.44 2.44
N ILE A 141 1.97 -7.14 3.30
CA ILE A 141 0.51 -7.03 3.35
C ILE A 141 0.09 -5.60 3.70
N ALA A 142 0.76 -4.96 4.67
CA ALA A 142 0.48 -3.58 5.03
C ALA A 142 0.66 -2.62 3.84
N SER A 143 1.69 -2.82 3.00
CA SER A 143 1.88 -2.04 1.78
C SER A 143 0.70 -2.20 0.81
N ASP A 144 0.28 -3.45 0.54
CA ASP A 144 -0.87 -3.71 -0.35
C ASP A 144 -2.15 -3.01 0.13
N VAL A 145 -2.37 -3.00 1.46
CA VAL A 145 -3.51 -2.29 2.09
C VAL A 145 -3.37 -0.77 1.92
N PHE A 146 -2.16 -0.21 2.08
CA PHE A 146 -1.96 1.23 1.88
C PHE A 146 -2.13 1.66 0.43
N ASP A 147 -1.75 0.82 -0.53
CA ASP A 147 -1.97 1.07 -1.95
C ASP A 147 -3.46 1.09 -2.29
N PHE A 148 -4.22 0.14 -1.74
CA PHE A 148 -5.69 0.14 -1.83
C PHE A 148 -6.30 1.43 -1.26
N ILE A 149 -5.88 1.83 -0.05
CA ILE A 149 -6.35 3.07 0.57
C ILE A 149 -6.02 4.26 -0.32
N GLN A 150 -4.79 4.32 -0.86
CA GLN A 150 -4.35 5.42 -1.69
C GLN A 150 -5.16 5.54 -2.99
N LYS A 151 -5.50 4.40 -3.60
CA LYS A 151 -6.34 4.34 -4.79
C LYS A 151 -7.75 4.89 -4.54
N TYR A 152 -8.37 4.50 -3.42
CA TYR A 152 -9.79 4.79 -3.17
C TYR A 152 -10.09 6.02 -2.30
N GLN A 153 -9.07 6.65 -1.69
CA GLN A 153 -9.25 7.88 -0.88
C GLN A 153 -9.42 9.17 -1.72
N SER A 154 -9.35 9.07 -3.05
CA SER A 154 -9.53 10.21 -3.96
C SER A 154 -10.93 10.81 -3.84
N SER A 155 -11.05 12.12 -4.02
CA SER A 155 -12.33 12.83 -3.98
C SER A 155 -13.25 12.49 -5.16
N ARG A 156 -12.70 11.95 -6.25
CA ARG A 156 -13.45 11.51 -7.42
C ARG A 156 -12.84 10.23 -7.98
N LEU A 157 -13.56 9.12 -7.82
CA LEU A 157 -13.25 7.87 -8.50
C LEU A 157 -13.71 7.95 -9.96
N THR A 158 -12.95 7.36 -10.86
CA THR A 158 -13.36 7.09 -12.23
C THR A 158 -14.42 5.98 -12.28
N PRO A 159 -15.19 5.86 -13.38
CA PRO A 159 -16.10 4.72 -13.56
C PRO A 159 -15.38 3.37 -13.51
N GLY A 160 -14.13 3.29 -14.00
CA GLY A 160 -13.31 2.08 -13.94
C GLY A 160 -12.94 1.71 -12.50
N GLU A 161 -12.47 2.66 -11.71
CA GLU A 161 -12.15 2.43 -10.29
C GLU A 161 -13.37 2.01 -9.48
N ARG A 162 -14.54 2.61 -9.73
CA ARG A 162 -15.80 2.18 -9.08
C ARG A 162 -16.12 0.71 -9.36
N ARG A 163 -15.98 0.26 -10.62
CA ARG A 163 -16.20 -1.15 -10.97
C ARG A 163 -15.16 -2.08 -10.35
N GLN A 164 -13.93 -1.60 -10.20
CA GLN A 164 -12.81 -2.37 -9.67
C GLN A 164 -12.77 -2.40 -8.13
N PHE A 165 -13.57 -1.57 -7.46
CA PHE A 165 -13.55 -1.46 -5.99
C PHE A 165 -13.81 -2.80 -5.30
N THR A 166 -14.89 -3.49 -5.65
CA THR A 166 -15.28 -4.73 -4.96
C THR A 166 -14.23 -5.85 -5.11
N PRO A 167 -13.73 -6.17 -6.33
CA PRO A 167 -12.65 -7.15 -6.46
C PRO A 167 -11.37 -6.79 -5.71
N ASP A 168 -10.98 -5.51 -5.71
CA ASP A 168 -9.79 -5.05 -4.98
C ASP A 168 -10.01 -5.14 -3.46
N TYR A 169 -11.21 -4.77 -2.99
CA TYR A 169 -11.61 -4.86 -1.59
C TYR A 169 -11.55 -6.30 -1.08
N GLU A 170 -12.11 -7.26 -1.83
CA GLU A 170 -12.07 -8.68 -1.47
C GLU A 170 -10.64 -9.21 -1.42
N THR A 171 -9.82 -8.87 -2.41
CA THR A 171 -8.41 -9.27 -2.47
C THR A 171 -7.61 -8.75 -1.28
N VAL A 172 -7.80 -7.47 -0.93
CA VAL A 172 -7.11 -6.84 0.20
C VAL A 172 -7.66 -7.34 1.53
N GLY A 173 -8.97 -7.59 1.62
CA GLY A 173 -9.63 -8.16 2.79
C GLY A 173 -9.07 -9.53 3.15
N ALA A 174 -8.94 -10.43 2.18
CA ALA A 174 -8.36 -11.76 2.39
C ALA A 174 -6.91 -11.70 2.89
N LYS A 175 -6.11 -10.74 2.37
CA LYS A 175 -4.73 -10.54 2.85
C LYS A 175 -4.70 -10.00 4.27
N LEU A 176 -5.58 -9.05 4.59
CA LEU A 176 -5.67 -8.48 5.94
C LEU A 176 -6.09 -9.54 6.95
N GLU A 177 -7.14 -10.31 6.67
CA GLU A 177 -7.59 -11.44 7.50
C GLU A 177 -6.45 -12.43 7.73
N GLN A 178 -5.77 -12.87 6.65
CA GLN A 178 -4.60 -13.73 6.76
C GLN A 178 -3.51 -13.15 7.70
N ARG A 179 -3.31 -11.83 7.69
CA ARG A 179 -2.34 -11.15 8.57
C ARG A 179 -2.74 -11.31 10.04
N LEU A 180 -3.98 -10.97 10.36
CA LEU A 180 -4.51 -11.01 11.73
C LEU A 180 -4.49 -12.43 12.28
N ASP A 181 -5.02 -13.41 11.53
CA ASP A 181 -5.03 -14.82 11.92
C ASP A 181 -3.61 -15.35 12.12
N SER A 182 -2.69 -15.01 11.21
CA SER A 182 -1.30 -15.47 11.31
C SER A 182 -0.62 -14.97 12.60
N GLU A 183 -0.93 -13.77 13.06
CA GLU A 183 -0.37 -13.19 14.27
C GLU A 183 -0.97 -13.83 15.53
N GLU A 184 -2.30 -13.88 15.59
CA GLU A 184 -3.04 -14.44 16.72
C GLU A 184 -2.76 -15.93 16.90
N ASP A 185 -2.83 -16.69 15.81
CA ASP A 185 -2.67 -18.14 15.81
C ASP A 185 -1.22 -18.59 15.78
N ASN A 186 -0.21 -17.72 15.74
CA ASN A 186 1.18 -18.18 15.75
C ASN A 186 2.08 -17.32 16.63
N LEU A 187 2.18 -16.03 16.32
CA LEU A 187 3.18 -15.18 16.92
C LEU A 187 2.85 -14.83 18.37
N TYR A 188 1.58 -14.61 18.70
CA TYR A 188 1.20 -14.21 20.06
C TYR A 188 1.51 -15.29 21.09
N ARG A 189 1.56 -16.57 20.70
CA ARG A 189 1.99 -17.67 21.57
C ARG A 189 3.46 -17.58 22.00
N LEU A 190 4.31 -16.88 21.24
CA LEU A 190 5.72 -16.70 21.56
C LEU A 190 5.96 -15.59 22.59
N TYR A 191 4.94 -14.76 22.84
CA TYR A 191 5.03 -13.59 23.71
C TYR A 191 4.79 -13.96 25.18
N ARG A 192 5.88 -14.29 25.87
CA ARG A 192 5.89 -14.72 27.27
C ARG A 192 7.06 -14.08 28.02
N PRO A 193 6.98 -13.87 29.35
CA PRO A 193 8.11 -13.39 30.15
C PRO A 193 9.36 -14.26 29.94
N ARG A 194 10.54 -13.64 29.91
CA ARG A 194 11.85 -14.29 29.82
C ARG A 194 12.76 -13.77 30.92
#